data_AF-A0A2A8VE97-F1
#
_entry.id   AF-A0A2A8VE97-F1
#
_cell.length_a   1.000
_cell.length_b   1.000
_cell.length_c   1.000
_cell.angle_alpha   90.00
_cell.angle_beta   90.00
_cell.angle_gamma   90.00
#
_symmetry.space_group_name_H-M   'P 1'
#
loop_
_entity.id
_entity.type
_entity.pdbx_description
1 polymer ?
#
loop_
_entity_poly.entity_id
_entity_poly.type
_entity_poly.pdbx_seq_one_letter_code
_entity_poly.pdbx_strand_id
1 'polypeptide(L)'
;MTSFAALLFWYPVFFLLLGIVLGIFFKTSKLNAILIIFIGFLLSNLAFYYLSEGGFAGVERDATGKGLAVFSGLSISEILSVLITPSLYTIMYVVLLLLSFLILNLFKKGRNKSISM
;
A
#
# COMPACT_ATOMS: atom_id res chain seq x y z
N MET A 1 -4.35 20.94 3.65
CA MET A 1 -5.03 19.62 3.61
C MET A 1 -4.79 18.95 4.95
N THR A 2 -5.82 18.37 5.55
CA THR A 2 -5.64 17.49 6.72
C THR A 2 -4.95 16.20 6.29
N SER A 3 -4.20 15.57 7.19
CA SER A 3 -3.52 14.28 6.97
C SER A 3 -4.48 13.20 6.44
N PHE A 4 -5.73 13.23 6.91
CA PHE A 4 -6.82 12.38 6.46
C PHE A 4 -7.25 12.63 5.00
N ALA A 5 -7.30 13.89 4.56
CA ALA A 5 -7.58 14.19 3.15
C ALA A 5 -6.46 13.68 2.23
N ALA A 6 -5.21 13.66 2.68
CA ALA A 6 -4.11 13.09 1.90
C ALA A 6 -4.25 11.56 1.74
N LEU A 7 -4.73 10.85 2.77
CA LEU A 7 -5.05 9.42 2.69
C LEU A 7 -6.17 9.11 1.69
N LEU A 8 -7.19 9.95 1.62
CA LEU A 8 -8.34 9.68 0.75
C LEU A 8 -8.09 10.00 -0.72
N PHE A 9 -7.24 10.99 -1.02
CA PHE A 9 -7.06 11.46 -2.39
C PHE A 9 -5.71 11.05 -3.00
N TRP A 10 -4.60 11.28 -2.31
CA TRP A 10 -3.26 11.07 -2.90
C TRP A 10 -2.78 9.64 -2.77
N TYR A 11 -3.14 8.95 -1.69
CA TYR A 11 -2.69 7.58 -1.45
C TYR A 11 -3.27 6.54 -2.43
N PRO A 12 -4.57 6.59 -2.81
CA PRO A 12 -5.09 5.75 -3.89
C PRO A 12 -4.32 5.93 -5.20
N VAL A 13 -4.01 7.18 -5.55
CA VAL A 13 -3.22 7.52 -6.74
C VAL A 13 -1.81 6.94 -6.64
N PHE A 14 -1.16 7.07 -5.49
CA PHE A 14 0.16 6.49 -5.27
C PHE A 14 0.15 4.97 -5.43
N PHE A 15 -0.83 4.27 -4.86
CA PHE A 15 -0.94 2.81 -4.98
C PHE A 15 -1.23 2.35 -6.42
N LEU A 16 -2.03 3.12 -7.16
CA LEU A 16 -2.24 2.89 -8.61
C LEU A 16 -0.94 3.07 -9.39
N LEU A 17 -0.20 4.16 -9.15
CA LEU A 17 1.07 4.42 -9.82
C LEU A 17 2.11 3.36 -9.47
N LEU A 18 2.18 2.94 -8.21
CA LEU A 18 3.07 1.88 -7.77
C LEU A 18 2.75 0.56 -8.47
N GLY A 19 1.48 0.18 -8.59
CA GLY A 19 1.08 -1.02 -9.33
C GLY A 19 1.41 -0.93 -10.83
N ILE A 20 1.28 0.24 -11.46
CA ILE A 20 1.77 0.48 -12.83
C ILE A 20 3.28 0.26 -12.90
N VAL A 21 4.06 0.92 -12.04
CA VAL A 21 5.53 0.79 -12.03
C VAL A 21 5.94 -0.66 -11.85
N LEU A 22 5.34 -1.38 -10.89
CA LEU A 22 5.59 -2.79 -10.68
C LEU A 22 5.20 -3.63 -11.90
N GLY A 23 4.11 -3.30 -12.60
CA GLY A 23 3.73 -3.98 -13.83
C GLY A 23 4.65 -3.68 -15.01
N ILE A 24 5.44 -2.58 -14.97
CA ILE A 24 6.50 -2.30 -15.94
C ILE A 24 7.65 -3.30 -15.74
N PHE A 25 8.07 -3.53 -14.49
CA PHE A 25 9.25 -4.32 -14.17
C PHE A 25 8.97 -5.83 -14.02
N PHE A 26 7.79 -6.21 -13.54
CA PHE A 26 7.45 -7.58 -13.19
C PHE A 26 6.38 -8.17 -14.11
N LYS A 27 6.60 -9.41 -14.54
CA LYS A 27 5.58 -10.23 -15.23
C LYS A 27 4.55 -10.75 -14.24
N THR A 28 3.34 -11.02 -14.70
CA THR A 28 2.32 -11.69 -13.89
C THR A 28 2.74 -13.14 -13.58
N SER A 29 3.12 -13.39 -12.34
CA SER A 29 3.38 -14.73 -11.80
C SER A 29 2.75 -14.83 -10.41
N LYS A 30 2.47 -16.06 -9.93
CA LYS A 30 1.91 -16.27 -8.59
C LYS A 30 2.79 -15.68 -7.49
N LEU A 31 4.11 -15.89 -7.59
CA LEU A 31 5.09 -15.36 -6.64
C LEU A 31 5.09 -13.83 -6.64
N ASN A 32 5.09 -13.20 -7.82
CA ASN A 32 5.07 -11.74 -7.93
C ASN A 32 3.77 -11.17 -7.37
N ALA A 33 2.62 -11.79 -7.64
CA ALA A 33 1.34 -11.35 -7.09
C ALA A 33 1.33 -11.40 -5.55
N ILE A 34 1.86 -12.47 -4.95
CA ILE A 34 1.97 -12.61 -3.49
C ILE A 34 2.90 -11.54 -2.91
N LEU A 35 4.08 -11.33 -3.52
CA LEU A 35 5.03 -10.31 -3.09
C LEU A 35 4.42 -8.91 -3.18
N ILE A 36 3.70 -8.63 -4.26
CA ILE A 36 3.02 -7.36 -4.49
C ILE A 36 1.93 -7.11 -3.45
N ILE A 37 1.14 -8.14 -3.10
CA ILE A 37 0.16 -8.08 -2.01
C ILE A 37 0.86 -7.76 -0.69
N PHE A 38 1.93 -8.49 -0.37
CA PHE A 38 2.66 -8.33 0.88
C PHE A 38 3.29 -6.93 1.02
N ILE A 39 3.95 -6.44 -0.03
CA ILE A 39 4.53 -5.10 -0.06
C ILE A 39 3.44 -4.03 0.02
N GLY A 40 2.37 -4.18 -0.77
CA GLY A 40 1.23 -3.26 -0.74
C GLY A 40 0.60 -3.20 0.65
N PHE A 41 0.45 -4.35 1.31
CA PHE A 41 -0.09 -4.46 2.66
C PHE A 41 0.76 -3.69 3.67
N LEU A 42 2.08 -3.94 3.70
CA LEU A 42 2.99 -3.22 4.60
C LEU A 42 3.00 -1.71 4.32
N LEU A 43 3.07 -1.30 3.06
CA LEU A 43 3.08 0.12 2.68
C LEU A 43 1.75 0.81 3.03
N SER A 44 0.63 0.11 2.89
CA SER A 44 -0.70 0.68 3.15
C SER A 44 -0.97 0.84 4.65
N ASN A 45 -0.53 -0.12 5.46
CA ASN A 45 -0.55 0.04 6.91
C ASN A 45 0.40 1.15 7.34
N LEU A 46 1.63 1.19 6.82
CA LEU A 46 2.59 2.25 7.13
C LEU A 46 2.03 3.64 6.80
N ALA A 47 1.40 3.79 5.63
CA ALA A 47 0.71 5.00 5.21
C ALA A 47 -0.39 5.45 6.15
N PHE A 48 -1.22 4.50 6.56
CA PHE A 48 -2.30 4.75 7.50
C PHE A 48 -1.74 5.22 8.84
N TYR A 49 -0.63 4.66 9.30
CA TYR A 49 0.06 5.11 10.52
C TYR A 49 0.66 6.51 10.41
N TYR A 50 1.18 6.90 9.25
CA TYR A 50 1.74 8.24 9.07
C TYR A 50 0.68 9.34 9.01
N LEU A 51 -0.54 9.02 8.57
CA LEU A 51 -1.51 10.03 8.14
C LEU A 51 -2.88 9.96 8.83
N SER A 52 -3.27 8.80 9.36
CA SER A 52 -4.30 8.76 10.39
C SER A 52 -3.61 9.01 11.71
N GLU A 53 -4.31 9.61 12.67
CA GLU A 53 -3.86 9.74 14.05
C GLU A 53 -3.82 8.33 14.65
N GLY A 54 -2.82 7.55 14.22
CA GLY A 54 -2.77 6.10 14.15
C GLY A 54 -4.10 5.31 14.13
N GLY A 55 -3.94 4.00 14.25
CA GLY A 55 -5.02 3.02 14.07
C GLY A 55 -5.55 2.43 15.37
N PHE A 56 -5.20 2.96 16.54
CA PHE A 56 -5.52 2.40 17.85
C PHE A 56 -5.87 3.46 18.90
N ALA A 57 -7.09 3.35 19.44
CA ALA A 57 -7.52 4.09 20.62
C ALA A 57 -6.58 3.80 21.81
N GLY A 58 -5.74 4.77 22.19
CA GLY A 58 -4.94 4.73 23.42
C GLY A 58 -3.53 5.31 23.30
N VAL A 59 -2.85 5.17 22.15
CA VAL A 59 -1.45 5.62 21.96
C VAL A 59 -1.38 6.97 21.21
N GLU A 60 -2.44 7.34 20.50
CA GLU A 60 -2.37 8.30 19.40
C GLU A 60 -2.83 9.72 19.73
N ARG A 61 -3.41 9.92 20.93
CA ARG A 61 -3.95 11.23 21.32
C ARG A 61 -2.90 12.35 21.37
N ASP A 62 -1.62 11.99 21.50
CA ASP A 62 -0.48 12.92 21.55
C ASP A 62 0.50 12.77 20.38
N ALA A 63 0.17 12.02 19.32
CA ALA A 63 1.13 11.56 18.32
C ALA A 63 0.94 12.10 16.89
N THR A 64 -0.11 12.90 16.66
CA THR A 64 -0.40 13.51 15.35
C THR A 64 0.81 14.27 14.80
N GLY A 65 1.31 13.86 13.62
CA GLY A 65 2.43 14.53 12.94
C GLY A 65 3.84 14.13 13.42
N LYS A 66 3.98 13.15 14.32
CA LYS A 66 5.29 12.71 14.84
C LYS A 66 6.05 11.72 13.92
N GLY A 67 5.48 11.32 12.79
CA GLY A 67 6.16 10.48 11.80
C GLY A 67 6.62 9.14 12.39
N LEU A 68 7.90 8.78 12.23
CA LEU A 68 8.47 7.55 12.82
C LEU A 68 8.58 7.57 14.35
N ALA A 69 8.50 8.76 14.98
CA ALA A 69 8.57 8.86 16.43
C ALA A 69 7.32 8.30 17.12
N VAL A 70 6.26 7.92 16.38
CA VAL A 70 5.15 7.12 16.92
C VAL A 70 5.59 5.74 17.39
N PHE A 71 6.71 5.23 16.87
CA PHE A 71 7.32 3.96 17.32
C PHE A 71 8.31 4.16 18.48
N SER A 72 8.57 5.40 18.91
CA SER A 72 9.51 5.66 20.00
C SER A 72 8.90 5.18 21.32
N GLY A 73 9.43 4.09 21.86
CA GLY A 73 8.94 3.48 23.09
C GLY A 73 8.14 2.18 22.88
N LEU A 74 7.90 1.76 21.62
CA LEU A 74 7.31 0.46 21.31
C LEU A 74 8.41 -0.60 21.12
N SER A 75 8.17 -1.79 21.65
CA SER A 75 8.94 -2.99 21.35
C SER A 75 8.72 -3.44 19.90
N ILE A 76 9.64 -4.22 19.34
CA ILE A 76 9.53 -4.75 17.96
C ILE A 76 8.23 -5.54 17.77
N SER A 77 7.81 -6.31 18.79
CA SER A 77 6.54 -7.04 18.77
C SER A 77 5.32 -6.13 18.65
N GLU A 78 5.34 -4.98 19.32
CA GLU A 78 4.24 -4.01 19.25
C GLU A 78 4.24 -3.31 17.89
N ILE A 79 5.40 -2.91 17.37
CA ILE A 79 5.54 -2.34 16.03
C ILE A 79 4.97 -3.31 14.98
N LEU A 80 5.29 -4.60 15.09
CA LEU A 80 4.76 -5.62 14.18
C LEU A 80 3.26 -5.83 14.34
N SER A 81 2.73 -5.90 15.56
CA SER A 81 1.29 -6.04 15.80
C SER A 81 0.50 -4.89 15.18
N VAL A 82 1.04 -3.68 15.27
CA VAL A 82 0.50 -2.46 14.69
C VAL A 82 0.54 -2.57 13.16
N LEU A 83 1.71 -2.84 12.56
CA LEU A 83 1.86 -2.96 11.10
C LEU A 83 1.11 -4.13 10.45
N ILE A 84 0.75 -5.16 11.22
CA ILE A 84 0.07 -6.36 10.73
C ILE A 84 -1.45 -6.26 10.89
N THR A 85 -1.97 -5.26 11.62
CA THR A 85 -3.41 -5.10 11.80
C THR A 85 -4.06 -4.60 10.49
N PRO A 86 -4.93 -5.41 9.85
CA PRO A 86 -5.57 -5.00 8.60
C PRO A 86 -6.68 -3.97 8.87
N SER A 87 -6.75 -2.93 8.04
CA SER A 87 -7.89 -2.00 7.99
C SER A 87 -8.63 -2.09 6.65
N LEU A 88 -9.85 -1.55 6.58
CA LEU A 88 -10.59 -1.44 5.32
C LEU A 88 -9.77 -0.67 4.26
N TYR A 89 -9.07 0.39 4.67
CA TYR A 89 -8.23 1.20 3.79
C TYR A 89 -7.04 0.41 3.24
N THR A 90 -6.39 -0.39 4.09
CA THR A 90 -5.30 -1.31 3.72
C THR A 90 -5.74 -2.24 2.60
N ILE A 91 -6.92 -2.86 2.75
CA ILE A 91 -7.49 -3.76 1.74
C ILE A 91 -7.76 -2.99 0.43
N MET A 92 -8.39 -1.82 0.50
CA MET A 92 -8.69 -0.99 -0.67
C MET A 92 -7.42 -0.62 -1.46
N TYR A 93 -6.36 -0.19 -0.77
CA TYR A 93 -5.11 0.21 -1.41
C TYR A 93 -4.40 -0.98 -2.07
N VAL A 94 -4.35 -2.13 -1.39
CA VAL A 94 -3.80 -3.37 -1.97
C VAL A 94 -4.57 -3.80 -3.22
N VAL A 95 -5.90 -3.68 -3.21
CA VAL A 95 -6.74 -3.97 -4.39
C VAL A 95 -6.41 -3.03 -5.55
N LEU A 96 -6.30 -1.72 -5.31
CA LEU A 96 -5.94 -0.74 -6.35
C LEU A 96 -4.56 -1.03 -6.97
N LEU A 97 -3.59 -1.37 -6.13
CA LEU A 97 -2.24 -1.71 -6.57
C LEU A 97 -2.24 -3.01 -7.40
N LEU A 98 -2.97 -4.04 -6.97
CA LEU A 98 -3.12 -5.26 -7.75
C LEU A 98 -3.84 -5.02 -9.09
N LEU A 99 -4.92 -4.24 -9.09
CA LEU A 99 -5.68 -3.94 -10.31
C LEU A 99 -4.81 -3.25 -11.34
N SER A 100 -4.09 -2.20 -10.95
CA SER A 100 -3.20 -1.47 -11.84
C SER A 100 -2.03 -2.33 -12.35
N PHE A 101 -1.45 -3.19 -11.50
CA PHE A 101 -0.45 -4.18 -11.90
C PHE A 101 -0.98 -5.17 -12.95
N LEU A 102 -2.18 -5.71 -12.74
CA LEU A 102 -2.81 -6.68 -13.64
C LEU A 102 -3.20 -6.04 -14.97
N ILE A 103 -3.84 -4.87 -14.94
CA ILE A 103 -4.26 -4.13 -16.14
C ILE A 103 -3.06 -3.86 -17.06
N LEU A 104 -1.95 -3.35 -16.51
CA LEU A 104 -0.77 -3.07 -17.31
C LEU A 104 -0.19 -4.34 -17.96
N ASN A 105 -0.13 -5.44 -17.20
CA ASN A 105 0.37 -6.70 -17.73
C ASN A 105 -0.56 -7.31 -18.79
N LEU A 106 -1.88 -7.13 -18.69
CA LEU A 106 -2.83 -7.52 -19.74
C LEU A 106 -2.57 -6.75 -21.03
N PHE A 107 -2.35 -5.43 -20.96
CA PHE A 107 -2.01 -4.62 -22.14
C PHE A 107 -0.69 -5.05 -22.79
N LYS A 108 0.34 -5.35 -21.99
CA LYS A 108 1.62 -5.88 -22.49
C LYS A 108 1.45 -7.21 -23.22
N LYS A 109 0.66 -8.13 -22.66
CA LYS A 109 0.39 -9.44 -23.27
C LYS A 109 -0.39 -9.29 -24.58
N GLY A 110 -1.35 -8.36 -24.65
CA GLY A 110 -2.09 -8.05 -25.87
C GLY A 110 -1.20 -7.51 -26.99
N ARG A 111 -0.29 -6.57 -26.69
CA ARG A 111 0.66 -6.05 -27.68
C ARG A 111 1.60 -7.12 -28.22
N ASN A 112 2.13 -7.99 -27.37
CA ASN A 112 3.03 -9.05 -27.82
C ASN A 112 2.35 -10.05 -28.76
N LYS A 113 1.03 -10.28 -28.64
CA LYS A 113 0.26 -11.11 -29.59
C LYS A 113 0.01 -10.42 -30.92
N SER A 114 -0.15 -9.10 -30.93
CA SER A 114 -0.43 -8.33 -32.15
C SER A 114 0.78 -8.18 -33.08
N ILE A 115 2.01 -8.29 -32.55
CA ILE A 115 3.25 -8.16 -33.34
C ILE A 115 3.69 -9.51 -33.94
N SER A 116 3.13 -10.62 -33.45
CA SER A 116 3.46 -11.97 -33.90
C SER A 116 2.49 -12.54 -34.96
N MET A 117 1.56 -11.73 -35.47
CA MET A 117 0.69 -12.03 -36.62
C MET A 117 1.18 -11.25 -37.83
#